data_AF-W7M2D6-F1
#
_entry.id   AF-W7M2D6-F1
#
_cell.length_a   1.000
_cell.length_b   1.000
_cell.length_c   1.000
_cell.angle_alpha   90.00
_cell.angle_beta   90.00
_cell.angle_gamma   90.00
#
_symmetry.space_group_name_H-M   'P 1'
#
loop_
_entity.id
_entity.type
_entity.pdbx_description
1 polymer ?
#
loop_
_entity_poly.entity_id
_entity_poly.type
_entity_poly.pdbx_seq_one_letter_code
_entity_poly.pdbx_strand_id
1 'polypeptide(L)'
;MATATESSFTFPREYHFPAFFTRQTNLTTLHAQRNKWSDLILAYARHNRVFRLSLSEAADSDLFVNRKLDRRLQFDDIRDVISYMHADGRVEYVGGKTTGDVVFLYWRKPEEWAELVENYVEETGQKGSVLTVYELVEGDGTKGSGNFSQASRC
;
A
#
# COMPACT_ATOMS: atom_id res chain seq x y z
N MET A 1 -27.43 -8.06 -18.91
CA MET A 1 -26.78 -8.08 -17.59
C MET A 1 -25.28 -8.01 -17.84
N ALA A 2 -24.65 -6.88 -17.53
CA ALA A 2 -23.23 -6.65 -17.83
C ALA A 2 -22.36 -7.23 -16.71
N THR A 3 -21.58 -8.26 -17.03
CA THR A 3 -20.53 -8.81 -16.18
C THR A 3 -19.31 -7.89 -16.28
N ALA A 4 -19.08 -7.06 -15.26
CA ALA A 4 -17.85 -6.28 -15.15
C ALA A 4 -16.70 -7.22 -14.81
N THR A 5 -15.84 -7.49 -15.79
CA THR A 5 -14.53 -8.10 -15.57
C THR A 5 -13.60 -7.01 -15.07
N GLU A 6 -13.67 -6.68 -13.78
CA GLU A 6 -12.67 -5.83 -13.12
C GLU A 6 -11.36 -6.61 -13.07
N SER A 7 -10.25 -5.97 -13.45
CA SER A 7 -8.90 -6.51 -13.36
C SER A 7 -8.66 -7.09 -11.97
N SER A 8 -8.78 -8.41 -11.81
CA SER A 8 -8.76 -9.03 -10.49
C SER A 8 -7.34 -9.01 -9.92
N PHE A 9 -7.17 -8.45 -8.72
CA PHE A 9 -5.90 -8.51 -8.01
C PHE A 9 -5.46 -9.97 -7.82
N THR A 10 -4.24 -10.29 -8.25
CA THR A 10 -3.68 -11.63 -8.06
C THR A 10 -3.12 -11.74 -6.65
N PHE A 11 -3.83 -12.47 -5.80
CA PHE A 11 -3.37 -12.76 -4.45
C PHE A 11 -2.12 -13.67 -4.48
N PRO A 12 -1.13 -13.42 -3.60
CA PRO A 12 0.04 -14.27 -3.48
C PRO A 12 -0.34 -15.63 -2.90
N ARG A 13 0.50 -16.65 -3.14
CA ARG A 13 0.27 -18.04 -2.70
C ARG A 13 0.05 -18.16 -1.19
N GLU A 14 0.65 -17.27 -0.40
CA GLU A 14 0.53 -17.25 1.05
C GLU A 14 -0.89 -16.92 1.53
N TYR A 15 -1.66 -16.15 0.75
CA TYR A 15 -3.06 -15.86 1.02
C TYR A 15 -3.96 -17.10 0.88
N HIS A 16 -3.50 -18.12 0.15
CA HIS A 16 -4.19 -19.40 0.04
C HIS A 16 -3.82 -20.39 1.16
N PHE A 17 -3.00 -19.98 2.12
CA PHE A 17 -2.56 -20.84 3.21
C PHE A 17 -3.39 -20.59 4.48
N PRO A 18 -4.14 -21.59 5.02
CA PRO A 18 -5.03 -21.36 6.15
C PRO A 18 -4.34 -20.82 7.41
N ALA A 19 -3.11 -21.25 7.69
CA ALA A 19 -2.37 -20.77 8.86
C ALA A 19 -1.98 -19.28 8.77
N PHE A 20 -2.06 -18.67 7.58
CA PHE A 20 -1.77 -17.25 7.38
C PHE A 20 -2.82 -16.33 8.02
N PHE A 21 -4.06 -16.80 8.19
CA PHE A 21 -5.14 -16.08 8.86
C PHE A 21 -5.20 -16.31 10.36
N THR A 22 -4.34 -17.19 10.89
CA THR A 22 -4.25 -17.48 12.32
C THR A 22 -2.97 -16.88 12.88
N ARG A 23 -3.08 -16.15 13.99
CA ARG A 23 -1.92 -15.60 14.70
C ARG A 23 -0.97 -16.72 15.13
N GLN A 24 0.29 -16.60 14.72
CA GLN A 24 1.34 -17.55 15.12
C GLN A 24 1.82 -17.25 16.55
N THR A 25 2.11 -18.29 17.33
CA THR A 25 2.62 -18.16 18.72
C THR A 25 4.11 -17.84 18.75
N ASN A 26 4.87 -18.32 17.76
CA ASN A 26 6.29 -18.04 17.63
C ASN A 26 6.51 -16.61 17.13
N LEU A 27 7.30 -15.82 17.86
CA LEU A 27 7.54 -14.40 17.55
C LEU A 27 8.23 -14.19 16.20
N THR A 28 9.19 -15.04 15.83
CA THR A 28 9.90 -14.96 14.55
C THR A 28 8.94 -15.24 13.39
N THR A 29 8.09 -16.25 13.54
CA THR A 29 7.08 -16.59 12.53
C THR A 29 5.98 -15.52 12.44
N LEU A 30 5.57 -14.95 13.58
CA LEU A 30 4.61 -13.85 13.65
C LEU A 30 5.15 -12.60 12.96
N HIS A 31 6.43 -12.28 13.16
CA HIS A 31 7.09 -11.17 12.45
C HIS A 31 7.08 -11.39 10.93
N ALA A 32 7.47 -12.58 10.47
CA ALA A 32 7.42 -12.93 9.05
C ALA A 32 5.99 -12.89 8.49
N GLN A 33 4.99 -13.30 9.27
CA GLN A 33 3.57 -13.20 8.92
C GLN A 33 3.13 -11.73 8.76
N ARG A 34 3.51 -10.85 9.69
CA ARG A 34 3.21 -9.41 9.62
C ARG A 34 3.82 -8.75 8.40
N ASN A 35 5.07 -9.08 8.06
CA ASN A 35 5.73 -8.57 6.86
C ASN A 35 4.99 -8.98 5.58
N LYS A 36 4.57 -10.24 5.50
CA LYS A 36 3.79 -10.72 4.36
C LYS A 36 2.42 -10.03 4.28
N TRP A 37 1.79 -9.76 5.42
CA TRP A 37 0.55 -8.99 5.46
C TRP A 37 0.76 -7.54 5.03
N SER A 38 1.83 -6.88 5.47
CA SER A 38 2.13 -5.52 5.02
C SER A 38 2.36 -5.45 3.51
N ASP A 39 3.12 -6.39 2.95
CA ASP A 39 3.37 -6.46 1.50
C ASP A 39 2.06 -6.68 0.73
N LEU A 40 1.19 -7.56 1.23
CA LEU A 40 -0.12 -7.82 0.63
C LEU A 40 -1.02 -6.58 0.66
N ILE A 41 -1.11 -5.90 1.81
CA ILE A 41 -1.93 -4.69 1.98
C ILE A 41 -1.44 -3.61 1.00
N LEU A 42 -0.13 -3.39 0.89
CA LEU A 42 0.44 -2.40 -0.03
C LEU A 42 0.21 -2.77 -1.49
N ALA A 43 0.38 -4.04 -1.86
CA ALA A 43 0.14 -4.51 -3.22
C ALA A 43 -1.35 -4.34 -3.61
N TYR A 44 -2.26 -4.67 -2.71
CA TYR A 44 -3.70 -4.51 -2.91
C TYR A 44 -4.08 -3.03 -3.00
N ALA A 45 -3.57 -2.20 -2.09
CA ALA A 45 -3.77 -0.75 -2.10
C ALA A 45 -3.26 -0.12 -3.40
N ARG A 46 -2.10 -0.59 -3.90
CA ARG A 46 -1.53 -0.15 -5.17
C ARG A 46 -2.43 -0.49 -6.35
N HIS A 47 -2.89 -1.73 -6.43
CA HIS A 47 -3.75 -2.17 -7.51
C HIS A 47 -5.07 -1.40 -7.57
N ASN A 48 -5.69 -1.15 -6.41
CA ASN A 48 -7.00 -0.49 -6.33
C ASN A 48 -6.92 1.03 -6.21
N ARG A 49 -5.70 1.58 -6.25
CA ARG A 49 -5.39 2.99 -6.05
C ARG A 49 -5.96 3.60 -4.76
N VAL A 50 -5.89 2.84 -3.69
CA VAL A 50 -6.41 3.22 -2.38
C VAL A 50 -5.28 3.82 -1.54
N PHE A 51 -5.40 5.12 -1.23
CA PHE A 51 -4.49 5.83 -0.34
C PHE A 51 -5.04 5.94 1.09
N ARG A 52 -6.33 5.66 1.28
CA ARG A 52 -7.04 5.80 2.55
C ARG A 52 -7.83 4.53 2.81
N LEU A 53 -7.61 3.92 3.96
CA LEU A 53 -8.27 2.68 4.37
C LEU A 53 -9.00 2.90 5.69
N SER A 54 -10.28 2.55 5.76
CA SER A 54 -10.99 2.36 7.04
C SER A 54 -10.83 0.91 7.47
N LEU A 55 -10.36 0.67 8.69
CA LEU A 55 -10.15 -0.67 9.25
C LEU A 55 -11.48 -1.42 9.40
N SER A 56 -12.55 -0.71 9.78
CA SER A 56 -13.90 -1.26 9.89
C SER A 56 -14.43 -1.76 8.55
N GLU A 57 -14.31 -0.96 7.48
CA GLU A 57 -14.76 -1.36 6.14
C GLU A 57 -13.84 -2.43 5.54
N ALA A 58 -12.54 -2.32 5.77
CA ALA A 58 -11.57 -3.26 5.24
C ALA A 58 -11.72 -4.66 5.87
N ALA A 59 -12.15 -4.75 7.13
CA ALA A 59 -12.31 -6.02 7.84
C ALA A 59 -13.26 -7.00 7.14
N ASP A 60 -14.28 -6.47 6.44
CA ASP A 60 -15.24 -7.27 5.66
C ASP A 60 -14.86 -7.37 4.16
N SER A 61 -13.78 -6.71 3.76
CA SER A 61 -13.27 -6.73 2.40
C SER A 61 -12.54 -8.03 2.07
N ASP A 62 -12.44 -8.33 0.78
CA ASP A 62 -11.72 -9.49 0.27
C ASP A 62 -10.21 -9.46 0.61
N LEU A 63 -9.69 -8.32 1.09
CA LEU A 63 -8.33 -8.21 1.61
C LEU A 63 -8.10 -9.07 2.86
N PHE A 64 -9.04 -9.08 3.82
CA PHE A 64 -8.91 -9.80 5.09
C PHE A 64 -9.83 -11.02 5.19
N VAL A 65 -10.79 -11.15 4.28
CA VAL A 65 -11.72 -12.29 4.20
C VAL A 65 -11.45 -13.12 2.95
N ASN A 66 -10.98 -14.34 3.14
CA ASN A 66 -10.84 -15.30 2.06
C ASN A 66 -12.07 -16.21 2.00
N ARG A 67 -13.02 -15.87 1.12
CA ARG A 67 -14.25 -16.64 0.89
C ARG A 67 -14.00 -18.04 0.31
N LYS A 68 -12.87 -18.28 -0.37
CA LYS A 68 -12.52 -19.60 -0.92
C LYS A 68 -12.09 -20.60 0.16
N LEU A 69 -11.50 -20.10 1.24
CA LEU A 69 -11.05 -20.91 2.38
C LEU A 69 -12.00 -20.83 3.56
N ASP A 70 -13.03 -19.98 3.49
CA ASP A 70 -13.92 -19.62 4.59
C ASP A 70 -13.14 -19.19 5.85
N ARG A 71 -12.11 -18.34 5.64
CA ARG A 71 -11.24 -17.82 6.69
C ARG A 71 -11.21 -16.30 6.65
N ARG A 72 -11.19 -15.69 7.83
CA ARG A 72 -11.02 -14.24 8.02
C ARG A 72 -9.96 -13.96 9.06
N LEU A 73 -9.23 -12.86 8.88
CA LEU A 73 -8.32 -12.34 9.90
C LEU A 73 -9.15 -11.66 11.01
N GLN A 74 -8.74 -11.82 12.26
CA GLN A 74 -9.42 -11.16 13.38
C GLN A 74 -9.11 -9.66 13.40
N PHE A 75 -10.05 -8.86 13.91
CA PHE A 75 -9.89 -7.40 13.96
C PHE A 75 -8.66 -6.96 14.77
N ASP A 76 -8.37 -7.64 15.88
CA ASP A 76 -7.20 -7.35 16.70
C ASP A 76 -5.88 -7.66 15.97
N ASP A 77 -5.84 -8.72 15.17
CA ASP A 77 -4.67 -9.04 14.36
C ASP A 77 -4.49 -8.04 13.21
N ILE A 78 -5.59 -7.51 12.63
CA ILE A 78 -5.56 -6.42 11.65
C ILE A 78 -4.94 -5.16 12.28
N ARG A 79 -5.40 -4.77 13.48
CA ARG A 79 -4.83 -3.64 14.23
C ARG A 79 -3.34 -3.84 14.53
N ASP A 80 -2.95 -5.06 14.92
CA ASP A 80 -1.55 -5.41 15.17
C ASP A 80 -0.68 -5.24 13.90
N VAL A 81 -1.16 -5.66 12.73
CA VAL A 81 -0.43 -5.48 11.46
C VAL A 81 -0.32 -3.99 11.12
N ILE A 82 -1.40 -3.23 11.28
CA ILE A 82 -1.43 -1.80 10.94
C ILE A 82 -0.54 -0.98 11.89
N SER A 83 -0.52 -1.31 13.18
CA SER A 83 0.42 -0.69 14.13
C SER A 83 1.89 -1.01 13.80
N TYR A 84 2.17 -2.24 13.33
CA TYR A 84 3.48 -2.61 12.82
C TYR A 84 3.87 -1.78 11.58
N MET A 85 2.96 -1.62 10.62
CA MET A 85 3.20 -0.79 9.43
C MET A 85 3.33 0.71 9.76
N HIS A 86 2.66 1.18 10.80
CA HIS A 86 2.80 2.54 11.31
C HIS A 86 4.20 2.77 11.90
N ALA A 87 4.73 1.80 12.65
CA ALA A 87 6.10 1.86 13.17
C ALA A 87 7.18 1.85 12.06
N ASP A 88 6.91 1.17 10.93
CA ASP A 88 7.76 1.23 9.73
C ASP A 88 7.59 2.54 8.93
N GLY A 89 6.62 3.39 9.28
CA GLY A 89 6.37 4.66 8.58
C GLY A 89 5.68 4.52 7.22
N ARG A 90 5.11 3.34 6.91
CA ARG A 90 4.33 3.12 5.68
C ARG A 90 2.87 3.50 5.82
N VAL A 91 2.41 3.68 7.05
CA VAL A 91 1.01 3.95 7.38
C VAL A 91 0.93 5.05 8.41
N GLU A 92 -0.04 5.94 8.26
CA GLU A 92 -0.26 7.04 9.19
C GLU A 92 -1.74 7.10 9.55
N TYR A 93 -2.06 7.21 10.84
CA TYR A 93 -3.46 7.39 11.25
C TYR A 93 -3.94 8.79 10.92
N VAL A 94 -5.17 8.89 10.42
CA VAL A 94 -5.77 10.19 10.12
C VAL A 94 -5.86 11.04 11.38
N GLY A 95 -5.31 12.24 11.31
CA GLY A 95 -5.29 13.20 12.42
C GLY A 95 -4.12 13.02 13.40
N GLY A 96 -3.03 12.33 13.00
CA GLY A 96 -1.79 12.25 13.77
C GLY A 96 -1.92 11.47 15.08
N LYS A 97 -2.91 10.59 15.17
CA LYS A 97 -3.15 9.76 16.36
C LYS A 97 -2.26 8.52 16.34
N THR A 98 -2.06 7.91 17.49
CA THR A 98 -1.38 6.60 17.60
C THR A 98 -2.31 5.43 17.31
N THR A 99 -3.62 5.66 17.29
CA THR A 99 -4.66 4.66 17.00
C THR A 99 -5.87 5.35 16.41
N GLY A 100 -6.48 4.73 15.41
CA GLY A 100 -7.67 5.23 14.75
C GLY A 100 -8.29 4.18 13.83
N ASP A 101 -9.51 4.44 13.39
CA ASP A 101 -10.19 3.58 12.42
C ASP A 101 -9.73 3.84 10.98
N VAL A 102 -9.29 5.06 10.68
CA VAL A 102 -8.91 5.46 9.33
C VAL A 102 -7.40 5.68 9.27
N VAL A 103 -6.77 5.10 8.25
CA VAL A 103 -5.33 5.20 8.01
C VAL A 103 -5.02 5.61 6.58
N PHE A 104 -3.95 6.38 6.40
CA PHE A 104 -3.32 6.66 5.12
C PHE A 104 -2.26 5.59 4.83
N LEU A 105 -2.25 5.10 3.60
CA LEU A 105 -1.33 4.07 3.11
C LEU A 105 -0.32 4.70 2.15
N TYR A 106 0.97 4.54 2.44
CA TYR A 106 2.07 4.98 1.60
C TYR A 106 2.75 3.78 0.91
N TRP A 107 2.31 3.53 -0.31
CA TRP A 107 2.84 2.63 -1.34
C TRP A 107 4.36 2.75 -1.52
N ARG A 108 4.82 4.00 -1.43
CA ARG A 108 6.20 4.46 -1.44
C ARG A 108 6.29 5.52 -0.37
N LYS A 109 7.37 5.49 0.40
CA LYS A 109 7.56 6.46 1.48
C LYS A 109 7.77 7.86 0.89
N PRO A 110 7.33 8.94 1.56
CA PRO A 110 7.57 10.30 1.09
C PRO A 110 9.06 10.60 0.81
N GLU A 111 9.97 9.98 1.58
CA GLU A 111 11.42 10.10 1.40
C GLU A 111 11.87 9.47 0.06
N GLU A 112 11.33 8.30 -0.29
CA GLU A 112 11.61 7.65 -1.58
C GLU A 112 11.05 8.47 -2.75
N TRP A 113 9.92 9.16 -2.54
CA TRP A 113 9.40 10.11 -3.53
C TRP A 113 10.29 11.35 -3.65
N ALA A 114 10.79 11.88 -2.55
CA ALA A 114 11.69 13.03 -2.55
C ALA A 114 12.96 12.75 -3.35
N GLU A 115 13.59 11.59 -3.15
CA GLU A 115 14.75 11.15 -3.94
C GLU A 115 14.44 11.07 -5.44
N LEU A 116 13.27 10.54 -5.81
CA LEU A 116 12.86 10.48 -7.21
C LEU A 116 12.67 11.87 -7.82
N VAL A 117 11.99 12.76 -7.10
CA VAL A 117 11.81 14.15 -7.55
C VAL A 117 13.15 14.87 -7.65
N GLU A 118 14.05 14.70 -6.68
CA GLU A 118 15.38 15.29 -6.71
C GLU A 118 16.19 14.80 -7.91
N ASN A 119 16.25 13.49 -8.13
CA ASN A 119 16.91 12.90 -9.29
C ASN A 119 16.31 13.43 -10.61
N TYR A 120 15.00 13.57 -10.71
CA TYR A 120 14.35 14.15 -11.88
C TYR A 120 14.73 15.62 -12.12
N VAL A 121 14.74 16.44 -11.06
CA VAL A 121 15.12 17.86 -11.14
C VAL A 121 16.60 18.02 -11.50
N GLU A 122 17.47 17.12 -11.02
CA GLU A 122 18.87 17.06 -11.42
C GLU A 122 19.05 16.65 -12.88
N GLU A 123 18.39 15.59 -13.34
CA GLU A 123 18.43 15.13 -14.73
C GLU A 123 17.89 16.16 -15.72
N THR A 124 16.88 16.93 -15.33
CA THR A 124 16.28 17.98 -16.17
C THR A 124 17.02 19.32 -16.09
N GLY A 125 18.05 19.43 -15.25
CA GLY A 125 18.85 20.65 -15.09
C GLY A 125 18.07 21.85 -14.55
N GLN A 126 16.92 21.63 -13.90
CA GLN A 126 16.02 22.70 -13.45
C GLN A 126 16.26 23.13 -11.98
N LYS A 127 17.44 22.84 -11.42
CA LYS A 127 17.83 23.31 -10.07
C LYS A 127 17.76 24.84 -10.00
N GLY A 128 16.80 25.36 -9.23
CA GLY A 128 16.60 26.79 -8.98
C GLY A 128 15.35 27.41 -9.63
N SER A 129 14.56 26.65 -10.39
CA SER A 129 13.27 27.11 -10.91
C SER A 129 12.11 26.74 -9.98
N VAL A 130 11.12 27.63 -9.83
CA VAL A 130 9.87 27.32 -9.12
C VAL A 130 8.98 26.53 -10.08
N LEU A 131 8.76 25.25 -9.78
CA LEU A 131 7.84 24.39 -10.50
C LEU A 131 6.57 24.16 -9.67
N THR A 132 5.44 24.15 -10.34
CA THR A 132 4.16 23.76 -9.74
C THR A 132 3.99 22.24 -9.78
N VAL A 133 3.20 21.68 -8.86
CA VAL A 133 2.90 20.23 -8.81
C VAL A 133 2.32 19.74 -10.14
N TYR A 134 1.57 20.58 -10.84
CA TYR A 134 0.97 20.24 -12.13
C TYR A 134 2.01 20.01 -13.23
N GLU A 135 3.03 20.86 -13.29
CA GLU A 135 4.12 20.75 -14.29
C GLU A 135 4.99 19.51 -14.06
N LEU A 136 5.10 19.03 -12.82
CA LEU A 136 5.80 17.78 -12.48
C LEU A 136 5.02 16.53 -12.89
N VAL A 137 3.69 16.58 -12.84
CA VAL A 137 2.82 15.44 -13.16
C VAL A 137 2.56 15.33 -14.66
N GLU A 138 2.47 16.46 -15.38
CA GLU A 138 2.10 16.49 -16.80
C GLU A 138 3.20 16.97 -17.76
N GLY A 139 4.32 17.50 -17.26
CA GLY A 139 5.40 18.03 -18.09
C GLY A 139 6.02 16.96 -19.00
N ASP A 140 6.23 17.29 -20.28
CA ASP A 140 6.73 16.38 -21.32
C ASP A 140 8.09 15.72 -21.03
N GLY A 141 8.83 16.16 -20.01
CA GLY A 141 10.07 15.54 -19.52
C GLY A 141 9.87 14.19 -18.82
N THR A 142 8.68 13.89 -18.28
CA THR A 142 8.39 12.61 -17.59
C THR A 142 8.03 11.46 -18.54
N LYS A 143 7.78 11.75 -19.83
CA LYS A 143 7.37 10.73 -20.82
C LYS A 143 8.54 9.97 -21.45
N GLY A 144 9.78 10.49 -21.32
CA GLY A 144 10.97 9.94 -21.97
C GLY A 144 11.95 9.17 -21.07
N SER A 145 12.03 9.50 -19.77
CA SER A 145 12.86 8.75 -18.81
C SER A 145 12.08 7.55 -18.28
N GLY A 146 12.44 6.35 -18.75
CA GLY A 146 11.76 5.07 -18.50
C GLY A 146 11.60 4.61 -17.04
N ASN A 147 11.87 5.46 -16.04
CA ASN A 147 11.70 5.17 -14.62
C ASN A 147 10.42 5.76 -13.98
N PHE A 148 9.83 6.84 -14.55
CA PHE A 148 8.61 7.46 -13.99
C PHE A 148 7.30 6.88 -14.56
N SER A 149 7.35 6.29 -15.75
CA SER A 149 6.16 5.74 -16.43
C SER A 149 5.55 4.52 -15.72
N GLN A 150 6.31 3.83 -14.86
CA GLN A 150 5.79 2.74 -14.02
C GLN A 150 5.05 3.22 -12.75
N ALA A 151 5.24 4.47 -12.34
CA ALA A 151 4.57 5.03 -11.16
C ALA A 151 3.17 5.58 -11.50
N SER A 152 2.97 6.13 -12.71
CA SER A 152 1.69 6.72 -13.12
C SER A 152 0.72 5.76 -13.85
N ARG A 153 1.12 4.50 -14.11
CA ARG A 153 0.26 3.50 -14.76
C ARG A 153 -0.11 2.29 -13.90
N CYS A 154 0.22 2.28 -12.61
CA CYS A 154 -0.29 1.28 -11.67
C CYS A 154 -1.23 1.96 -10.69
#